data_AF-A0A7W8D3H8-F1
#
_entry.id   AF-A0A7W8D3H8-F1
#
_cell.length_a   1.000
_cell.length_b   1.000
_cell.length_c   1.000
_cell.angle_alpha   90.00
_cell.angle_beta   90.00
_cell.angle_gamma   90.00
#
_symmetry.space_group_name_H-M   'P 1'
#
loop_
_entity.id
_entity.type
_entity.pdbx_description
1 polymer ?
#
loop_
_entity_poly.entity_id
_entity_poly.type
_entity_poly.pdbx_seq_one_letter_code
_entity_poly.pdbx_strand_id
1 'polypeptide(L)'
;MSAATATMLPVYRITVFVPPEAVQGLLDGICAVDDLRIGDYDRVLWTSAPGIEQFRPLPGATPTQGDVGAVERGATVRVEFCIPRDDDRLARVIALGIRPHHPWQVPAIFVDASVFPLP
;
A
#
# COMPACT_ATOMS: atom_id res chain seq x y z
N MET A 1 26.66 18.74 -24.61
CA MET A 1 25.98 18.33 -23.36
C MET A 1 25.93 16.82 -23.35
N SER A 2 26.65 16.17 -22.44
CA SER A 2 26.53 14.71 -22.25
C SER A 2 25.14 14.42 -21.69
N ALA A 3 24.41 13.49 -22.28
CA ALA A 3 23.12 13.06 -21.73
C ALA A 3 23.38 12.37 -20.38
N ALA A 4 22.81 12.91 -19.29
CA ALA A 4 22.83 12.23 -18.00
C ALA A 4 22.23 10.83 -18.19
N THR A 5 22.95 9.81 -17.71
CA THR A 5 22.54 8.42 -17.82
C THR A 5 21.75 8.06 -16.57
N ALA A 6 20.45 7.78 -16.75
CA ALA A 6 19.57 7.43 -15.66
C ALA A 6 19.99 6.10 -15.00
N THR A 7 19.96 6.05 -13.67
CA THR A 7 20.19 4.82 -12.91
C THR A 7 18.88 4.07 -12.73
N MET A 8 18.84 2.82 -13.17
CA MET A 8 17.67 1.94 -13.07
C MET A 8 17.69 1.19 -11.74
N LEU A 9 16.86 1.58 -10.77
CA LEU A 9 16.80 0.94 -9.47
C LEU A 9 15.72 -0.15 -9.42
N PRO A 10 16.05 -1.40 -9.07
CA PRO A 10 15.04 -2.41 -8.79
C PRO A 10 14.21 -2.03 -7.56
N VAL A 11 12.89 -2.05 -7.71
CA VAL A 11 11.96 -1.71 -6.63
C VAL A 11 10.84 -2.74 -6.52
N TYR A 12 10.22 -2.78 -5.35
CA TYR A 12 8.85 -3.27 -5.20
C TYR A 12 7.91 -2.08 -5.27
N ARG A 13 6.89 -2.18 -6.12
CA ARG A 13 5.75 -1.26 -6.13
C ARG A 13 4.62 -1.94 -5.34
N ILE A 14 4.21 -1.31 -4.25
CA ILE A 14 3.18 -1.82 -3.36
C ILE A 14 1.91 -1.05 -3.65
N THR A 15 0.82 -1.78 -3.88
CA THR A 15 -0.53 -1.23 -3.96
C THR A 15 -1.35 -1.78 -2.80
N VAL A 16 -2.01 -0.91 -2.05
CA VAL A 16 -2.96 -1.27 -0.99
C VAL A 16 -4.27 -0.52 -1.18
N PHE A 17 -5.40 -1.22 -1.00
CA PHE A 17 -6.73 -0.62 -1.02
C PHE A 17 -7.20 -0.42 0.41
N VAL A 18 -7.72 0.77 0.74
CA VAL A 18 -8.08 1.15 2.11
C VAL A 18 -9.30 2.08 2.09
N PRO A 19 -10.19 2.03 3.10
CA PRO A 19 -11.26 3.03 3.25
C PRO A 19 -10.68 4.45 3.37
N PRO A 20 -11.29 5.47 2.72
CA PRO A 20 -10.76 6.84 2.71
C PRO A 20 -10.45 7.41 4.10
N GLU A 21 -11.30 7.11 5.09
CA GLU A 21 -11.15 7.57 6.47
C GLU A 21 -9.96 6.97 7.21
N ALA A 22 -9.46 5.81 6.77
CA ALA A 22 -8.33 5.11 7.38
C ALA A 22 -6.99 5.40 6.69
N VAL A 23 -6.99 6.12 5.54
CA VAL A 23 -5.79 6.40 4.75
C VAL A 23 -4.70 7.03 5.59
N GLN A 24 -5.01 8.11 6.33
CA GLN A 24 -3.99 8.83 7.07
C GLN A 24 -3.31 7.94 8.12
N GLY A 25 -4.09 7.18 8.88
CA GLY A 25 -3.55 6.25 9.88
C GLY A 25 -2.70 5.14 9.27
N LEU A 26 -3.08 4.63 8.10
CA LEU A 26 -2.27 3.69 7.34
C LEU A 26 -0.94 4.30 6.88
N LEU A 27 -0.98 5.53 6.35
CA LEU A 27 0.22 6.22 5.88
C LEU A 27 1.19 6.52 7.02
N ASP A 28 0.69 6.93 8.18
CA ASP A 28 1.50 7.18 9.37
C ASP A 28 2.17 5.88 9.86
N GLY A 29 1.44 4.76 9.83
CA GLY A 29 1.97 3.43 10.16
C GLY A 29 3.09 2.99 9.21
N ILE A 30 2.89 3.14 7.90
CA ILE A 30 3.92 2.86 6.89
C ILE A 30 5.14 3.76 7.12
N CYS A 31 4.93 5.07 7.29
CA CYS A 31 5.99 6.06 7.46
C CYS A 31 6.78 5.92 8.78
N ALA A 32 6.21 5.25 9.78
CA ALA A 32 6.92 4.91 11.01
C ALA A 32 7.93 3.77 10.83
N VAL A 33 7.74 2.94 9.79
CA VAL A 33 8.60 1.79 9.47
C VAL A 33 9.58 2.11 8.35
N ASP A 34 9.17 2.97 7.40
CA ASP A 34 9.91 3.27 6.18
C ASP A 34 9.65 4.71 5.74
N ASP A 35 10.70 5.47 5.43
CA ASP A 35 10.57 6.86 5.00
C ASP A 35 10.03 7.02 3.57
N LEU A 36 9.84 5.93 2.82
CA LEU A 36 9.38 5.94 1.42
C LEU A 36 10.21 6.89 0.54
N ARG A 37 11.52 6.92 0.79
CA ARG A 37 12.42 7.88 0.15
C ARG A 37 12.68 7.54 -1.32
N ILE A 38 12.55 8.56 -2.17
CA ILE A 38 12.92 8.53 -3.59
C ILE A 38 13.73 9.80 -3.90
N GLY A 39 15.01 9.62 -4.25
CA GLY A 39 15.91 10.76 -4.44
C GLY A 39 16.01 11.59 -3.15
N ASP A 40 15.69 12.89 -3.24
CA ASP A 40 15.69 13.83 -2.11
C ASP A 40 14.32 14.05 -1.46
N TYR A 41 13.34 13.19 -1.77
CA TYR A 41 11.97 13.28 -1.25
C TYR A 41 11.67 12.08 -0.37
N ASP A 42 11.01 12.29 0.77
CA ASP A 42 10.44 11.24 1.62
C ASP A 42 8.91 11.22 1.50
N ARG A 43 8.28 10.18 2.05
CA ARG A 43 6.82 9.97 2.08
C ARG A 43 6.18 9.98 0.70
N VAL A 44 6.92 9.52 -0.33
CA VAL A 44 6.45 9.55 -1.72
C VAL A 44 5.45 8.43 -1.96
N LEU A 45 4.21 8.81 -2.24
CA LEU A 45 3.12 7.91 -2.55
C LEU A 45 2.07 8.61 -3.41
N TRP A 46 1.20 7.81 -4.01
CA TRP A 46 0.07 8.27 -4.78
C TRP A 46 -1.22 7.66 -4.23
N THR A 47 -2.29 8.47 -4.19
CA THR A 47 -3.62 8.04 -3.75
C THR A 47 -4.64 8.34 -4.85
N SER A 48 -5.48 7.35 -5.16
CA SER A 48 -6.55 7.52 -6.16
C SER A 48 -7.73 8.32 -5.63
N ALA A 49 -8.58 8.77 -6.54
CA ALA A 49 -9.98 9.06 -6.18
C ALA A 49 -10.66 7.79 -5.61
N PRO A 50 -11.69 7.92 -4.75
CA PRO A 50 -12.41 6.78 -4.24
C PRO A 50 -13.08 5.96 -5.34
N GLY A 51 -12.95 4.64 -5.25
CA GLY A 51 -13.69 3.64 -6.01
C GLY A 51 -14.59 2.81 -5.09
N ILE A 52 -15.20 1.76 -5.64
CA ILE A 52 -16.05 0.83 -4.91
C ILE A 52 -15.32 -0.50 -4.80
N GLU A 53 -15.13 -0.99 -3.57
CA GLU A 53 -14.76 -2.36 -3.31
C GLU A 53 -16.00 -3.20 -3.00
N GLN A 54 -15.97 -4.48 -3.38
CA GLN A 54 -17.01 -5.44 -3.06
C GLN A 54 -16.41 -6.67 -2.40
N PHE A 55 -17.01 -7.10 -1.29
CA PHE A 55 -16.60 -8.32 -0.59
C PHE A 55 -17.82 -9.03 0.00
N ARG A 56 -17.62 -10.27 0.44
CA ARG A 56 -18.63 -11.05 1.16
C ARG A 56 -17.94 -11.81 2.28
N PRO A 57 -18.12 -11.40 3.55
CA PRO A 57 -17.54 -12.15 4.66
C PRO A 57 -18.09 -13.59 4.67
N LEU A 58 -17.20 -14.56 4.85
CA LEU A 58 -17.56 -15.98 4.97
C LEU A 58 -17.61 -16.40 6.44
N PRO A 59 -18.25 -17.54 6.79
CA PRO A 59 -18.15 -18.09 8.13
C PRO A 59 -16.68 -18.21 8.58
N GLY A 60 -16.36 -17.66 9.76
CA GLY A 60 -14.99 -17.60 10.29
C GLY A 60 -14.26 -16.28 10.02
N ALA A 61 -14.80 -15.38 9.20
CA ALA A 61 -14.29 -14.03 9.06
C ALA A 61 -14.63 -13.18 10.31
N THR A 62 -13.75 -12.23 10.64
CA THR A 62 -14.02 -11.18 11.62
C THR A 62 -14.09 -9.83 10.89
N PRO A 63 -15.17 -9.56 10.13
CA PRO A 63 -15.24 -8.38 9.30
C PRO A 63 -15.40 -7.12 10.16
N THR A 64 -14.65 -6.09 9.83
CA THR A 64 -14.82 -4.74 10.40
C THR A 64 -16.11 -4.08 9.88
N GLN A 65 -16.57 -4.49 8.70
CA GLN A 65 -17.81 -4.02 8.08
C GLN A 65 -18.58 -5.18 7.46
N GLY A 66 -19.89 -5.16 7.66
CA GLY A 66 -20.86 -6.01 6.95
C GLY A 66 -21.08 -7.38 7.57
N ASP A 67 -22.07 -8.08 7.03
CA ASP A 67 -22.59 -9.31 7.63
C ASP A 67 -22.09 -10.59 6.94
N VAL A 68 -21.83 -11.63 7.74
CA VAL A 68 -21.45 -12.95 7.21
C VAL A 68 -22.52 -13.46 6.25
N GLY A 69 -22.10 -13.78 5.04
CA GLY A 69 -22.98 -14.29 3.99
C GLY A 69 -23.69 -13.20 3.17
N ALA A 70 -23.54 -11.91 3.48
CA ALA A 70 -24.06 -10.81 2.67
C ALA A 70 -22.98 -10.20 1.76
N VAL A 71 -23.36 -9.78 0.55
CA VAL A 71 -22.45 -9.02 -0.32
C VAL A 71 -22.47 -7.56 0.13
N GLU A 72 -21.28 -7.05 0.40
CA GLU A 72 -21.04 -5.70 0.89
C GLU A 72 -20.33 -4.88 -0.16
N ARG A 73 -20.59 -3.57 -0.14
CA ARG A 73 -19.88 -2.59 -0.99
C ARG A 73 -19.46 -1.41 -0.14
N GLY A 74 -18.21 -0.99 -0.29
CA GLY A 74 -17.61 0.10 0.46
C GLY A 74 -16.78 1.01 -0.44
N ALA A 75 -16.65 2.28 -0.04
CA ALA A 75 -15.74 3.19 -0.71
C ALA A 75 -14.30 2.87 -0.29
N THR A 76 -13.39 2.82 -1.26
CA THR A 76 -11.96 2.56 -1.02
C THR A 76 -11.11 3.40 -1.94
N VAL A 77 -9.95 3.84 -1.48
CA VAL A 77 -8.91 4.40 -2.35
C VAL A 77 -7.80 3.40 -2.58
N ARG A 78 -7.15 3.51 -3.73
CA ARG A 78 -5.87 2.85 -4.00
C ARG A 78 -4.75 3.75 -3.50
N VAL A 79 -3.88 3.22 -2.65
CA VAL A 79 -2.61 3.83 -2.28
C VAL A 79 -1.48 3.04 -2.96
N GLU A 80 -0.57 3.75 -3.63
CA GLU A 80 0.58 3.17 -4.29
C GLU A 80 1.88 3.88 -3.86
N PHE A 81 2.90 3.10 -3.55
CA PHE A 81 4.26 3.59 -3.26
C PHE A 81 5.28 2.54 -3.69
N CYS A 82 6.57 2.88 -3.64
CA CYS A 82 7.62 1.91 -3.88
C CYS A 82 8.71 1.96 -2.81
N ILE A 83 9.40 0.84 -2.67
CA ILE A 83 10.59 0.67 -1.83
C ILE A 83 11.66 -0.07 -2.65
N PRO A 84 12.95 0.03 -2.29
CA PRO A 84 13.99 -0.81 -2.89
C PRO A 84 13.60 -2.29 -2.86
N ARG A 85 14.01 -3.05 -3.89
CA ARG A 85 13.72 -4.48 -3.96
C ARG A 85 14.54 -5.26 -2.92
N ASP A 86 13.97 -5.35 -1.72
CA ASP A 86 14.52 -6.02 -0.54
C ASP A 86 13.36 -6.72 0.18
N ASP A 87 13.45 -8.06 0.27
CA ASP A 87 12.37 -8.90 0.80
C ASP A 87 12.16 -8.71 2.31
N ASP A 88 13.23 -8.49 3.08
CA ASP A 88 13.13 -8.23 4.51
C ASP A 88 12.50 -6.86 4.75
N ARG A 89 12.86 -5.87 3.94
CA ARG A 89 12.24 -4.53 3.98
C ARG A 89 10.76 -4.62 3.64
N LEU A 90 10.39 -5.32 2.57
CA LEU A 90 9.00 -5.57 2.19
C LEU A 90 8.21 -6.25 3.32
N ALA A 91 8.77 -7.32 3.90
CA ALA A 91 8.14 -8.05 4.98
C ALA A 91 7.89 -7.15 6.20
N ARG A 92 8.86 -6.31 6.59
CA ARG A 92 8.71 -5.34 7.68
C ARG A 92 7.62 -4.31 7.39
N VAL A 93 7.61 -3.70 6.21
CA VAL A 93 6.59 -2.70 5.83
C VAL A 93 5.19 -3.31 5.88
N ILE A 94 5.00 -4.52 5.35
CA ILE A 94 3.70 -5.21 5.40
C ILE A 94 3.30 -5.55 6.84
N ALA A 95 4.21 -6.17 7.60
CA ALA A 95 3.89 -6.70 8.92
C ALA A 95 3.70 -5.62 9.99
N LEU A 96 4.47 -4.53 9.93
CA LEU A 96 4.51 -3.49 10.95
C LEU A 96 3.84 -2.20 10.51
N GLY A 97 3.93 -1.84 9.22
CA GLY A 97 3.43 -0.57 8.71
C GLY A 97 2.00 -0.65 8.16
N ILE A 98 1.68 -1.73 7.45
CA ILE A 98 0.35 -1.89 6.82
C ILE A 98 -0.62 -2.61 7.74
N ARG A 99 -0.35 -3.88 8.09
CA ARG A 99 -1.35 -4.75 8.75
C ARG A 99 -1.91 -4.20 10.08
N PRO A 100 -1.10 -3.65 11.01
CA PRO A 100 -1.62 -3.14 12.27
C PRO A 100 -2.45 -1.86 12.12
N HIS A 101 -2.27 -1.15 11.01
CA HIS A 101 -2.89 0.15 10.74
C HIS A 101 -4.02 0.07 9.70
N HIS A 102 -4.32 -1.13 9.22
CA HIS A 102 -5.34 -1.37 8.21
C HIS A 102 -6.64 -1.87 8.87
N PRO A 103 -7.82 -1.33 8.51
CA PRO A 103 -9.07 -1.71 9.16
C PRO A 103 -9.53 -3.13 8.79
N TRP A 104 -9.23 -3.64 7.59
CA TRP A 104 -9.62 -5.00 7.20
C TRP A 104 -8.71 -6.06 7.80
N GLN A 105 -9.31 -7.17 8.26
CA GLN A 105 -8.61 -8.35 8.76
C GLN A 105 -7.59 -8.91 7.76
N VAL A 106 -7.95 -8.92 6.47
CA VAL A 106 -7.07 -9.33 5.37
C VAL A 106 -7.03 -8.19 4.35
N PRO A 107 -6.06 -7.26 4.47
CA PRO A 107 -5.93 -6.15 3.52
C PRO A 107 -5.58 -6.65 2.12
N ALA A 108 -6.16 -6.04 1.09
CA ALA A 108 -5.78 -6.28 -0.29
C ALA A 108 -4.45 -5.55 -0.60
N ILE A 109 -3.33 -6.28 -0.49
CA ILE A 109 -1.98 -5.79 -0.76
C ILE A 109 -1.41 -6.53 -1.96
N PHE A 110 -0.97 -5.79 -2.97
CA PHE A 110 -0.32 -6.31 -4.16
C PHE A 110 1.11 -5.79 -4.23
N VAL A 111 2.03 -6.66 -4.65
CA VAL A 111 3.45 -6.32 -4.78
C VAL A 111 3.89 -6.67 -6.20
N ASP A 112 4.30 -5.65 -6.94
CA ASP A 112 4.86 -5.80 -8.28
C ASP A 112 6.36 -5.53 -8.26
N ALA A 113 7.11 -6.43 -8.89
CA ALA A 113 8.53 -6.24 -9.13
C ALA A 113 8.71 -5.24 -10.29
N SER A 114 9.35 -4.09 -10.04
CA SER A 114 9.50 -3.03 -11.05
C SER A 114 10.91 -2.42 -11.04
N VAL A 115 11.11 -1.39 -11.86
CA VAL A 115 12.32 -0.58 -11.95
C VAL A 115 11.92 0.90 -11.85
N PHE A 116 12.63 1.67 -11.03
CA PHE A 116 12.48 3.11 -10.89
C PHE A 116 13.68 3.83 -11.51
N PRO A 117 13.50 4.65 -12.57
CA PRO A 117 14.58 5.42 -13.14
C PRO A 117 14.85 6.69 -12.30
N LEU A 118 16.04 6.80 -11.73
CA LEU A 118 16.54 8.05 -11.16
C LEU A 118 17.44 8.78 -12.15
N PRO A 119 17.46 10.12 -12.12
CA PRO A 119 18.33 10.93 -12.99
C PRO A 119 19.82 10.65 -12.80
#